data_AF-A0A5Q4EKJ3-F1
#
_entry.id   AF-A0A5Q4EKJ3-F1
#
_cell.length_a   1.000
_cell.length_b   1.000
_cell.length_c   1.000
_cell.angle_alpha   90.00
_cell.angle_beta   90.00
_cell.angle_gamma   90.00
#
_symmetry.space_group_name_H-M   'P 1'
#
loop_
_entity.id
_entity.type
_entity.pdbx_description
1 polymer ?
#
loop_
_entity_poly.entity_id
_entity_poly.type
_entity_poly.pdbx_seq_one_letter_code
_entity_poly.pdbx_strand_id
1 'polypeptide(L)'
;MPTIASESVNYNHTQSNLQRWFLVIILIYALLVAVGIIGDGFKIATGGHAVQLFNFASNPVVALIIGIVATASIQSSSTVTSIIVGLVAGGMPLSIAIPMIMGANVGTSLTSTIVSLGHIRNGDEFKRAFSAATVHDSFNLLAVAILLPVELLFSPLERVSGFFATFFRVGATADVPGFNPIGFIVKPATEAFATFASYIPGAWSGIFMIFAGILLILFVIKSIGKVLKKVMVGRALQIMHRTIGRGPISGIGAGGIITILVQSSSTTTALIVPMAGNGIFTLRQVYPFTLGGNLGTTVTALLAAVSVTGPLAVLALQIALVHLFFNLFAIILIYSIPFLRDIPVFIAENLSSLAQRRKVYVFVYIFGVFFVGPLSIIALTRLMGM
;
A
#
# COMPACT_ATOMS: atom_id res chain seq x y z
N MET A 1 19.10 -35.79 -13.78
CA MET A 1 18.92 -34.31 -13.68
C MET A 1 18.67 -33.79 -15.09
N PRO A 2 17.49 -33.28 -15.44
CA PRO A 2 17.29 -32.63 -16.73
C PRO A 2 17.73 -31.16 -16.63
N THR A 3 18.61 -30.78 -17.54
CA THR A 3 19.10 -29.43 -17.80
C THR A 3 17.97 -28.55 -18.33
N ILE A 4 17.61 -27.51 -17.58
CA ILE A 4 16.72 -26.45 -18.07
C ILE A 4 17.53 -25.62 -19.07
N ALA A 5 17.17 -25.71 -20.35
CA ALA A 5 17.69 -24.84 -21.40
C ALA A 5 17.38 -23.38 -21.03
N SER A 6 18.43 -22.58 -20.87
CA SER A 6 18.32 -21.14 -20.71
C SER A 6 17.86 -20.53 -22.05
N GLU A 7 16.57 -20.21 -22.17
CA GLU A 7 16.12 -19.27 -23.19
C GLU A 7 16.78 -17.91 -22.90
N SER A 8 17.75 -17.55 -23.72
CA SER A 8 18.37 -16.23 -23.73
C SER A 8 17.35 -15.21 -24.22
N VAL A 9 16.62 -14.61 -23.28
CA VAL A 9 15.78 -13.44 -23.54
C VAL A 9 16.70 -12.33 -24.07
N ASN A 10 16.58 -12.05 -25.37
CA ASN A 10 17.33 -11.01 -26.05
C ASN A 10 16.78 -9.64 -25.61
N TYR A 11 17.37 -9.08 -24.55
CA TYR A 11 17.06 -7.72 -24.10
C TYR A 11 17.72 -6.72 -25.03
N ASN A 12 16.93 -6.03 -25.86
CA ASN A 12 17.36 -4.80 -26.52
C ASN A 12 17.82 -3.79 -25.44
N HIS A 13 19.14 -3.71 -25.24
CA HIS A 13 19.82 -2.80 -24.32
C HIS A 13 20.07 -1.45 -25.00
N THR A 14 19.05 -0.60 -25.12
CA THR A 14 19.23 0.78 -25.61
C THR A 14 19.24 1.83 -24.50
N GLN A 15 19.00 1.45 -23.24
CA GLN A 15 19.13 2.38 -22.11
C GLN A 15 20.14 1.90 -21.08
N SER A 16 21.12 2.75 -20.77
CA SER A 16 22.08 2.51 -19.70
C SER A 16 21.38 2.54 -18.33
N ASN A 17 21.92 1.81 -17.34
CA ASN A 17 21.34 1.80 -15.98
C ASN A 17 21.25 3.21 -15.38
N LEU A 18 22.13 4.13 -15.78
CA LEU A 18 22.12 5.53 -15.36
C LEU A 18 20.86 6.27 -15.83
N GLN A 19 20.45 6.11 -17.09
CA GLN A 19 19.22 6.72 -17.61
C GLN A 19 17.98 6.23 -16.87
N ARG A 20 17.96 4.96 -16.46
CA ARG A 20 16.84 4.38 -15.70
C ARG A 20 16.74 4.99 -14.29
N TRP A 21 17.87 5.17 -13.61
CA TRP A 21 17.89 5.83 -12.30
C TRP A 21 17.52 7.32 -12.40
N PHE A 22 17.99 8.00 -13.44
CA PHE A 22 17.58 9.38 -13.70
C PHE A 22 16.07 9.49 -13.94
N LEU A 23 15.49 8.57 -14.70
CA LEU A 23 14.03 8.49 -14.89
C LEU A 23 13.29 8.25 -13.58
N VAL A 24 13.80 7.39 -12.69
CA VAL A 24 13.19 7.17 -11.36
C VAL A 24 13.17 8.47 -10.56
N ILE A 25 14.23 9.28 -10.58
CA ILE A 25 14.28 10.58 -9.89
C ILE A 25 13.22 11.54 -10.45
N ILE A 26 13.09 11.63 -11.78
CA ILE A 26 12.04 12.45 -12.44
C ILE A 26 10.64 11.98 -12.03
N LEU A 27 10.44 10.66 -11.99
CA LEU A 27 9.15 10.10 -11.59
C LEU A 27 8.86 10.36 -10.10
N ILE A 28 9.87 10.29 -9.24
CA ILE A 28 9.73 10.70 -7.83
C ILE A 28 9.32 12.16 -7.77
N TYR A 29 9.97 13.06 -8.51
CA TYR A 29 9.56 14.47 -8.60
C TYR A 29 8.09 14.64 -9.02
N ALA A 30 7.66 13.93 -10.07
CA ALA A 30 6.28 13.96 -10.54
C ALA A 30 5.29 13.41 -9.49
N LEU A 31 5.69 12.41 -8.70
CA LEU A 31 4.90 11.94 -7.54
C LEU A 31 4.69 13.08 -6.54
N LEU A 32 5.77 13.83 -6.22
CA LEU A 32 5.69 14.93 -5.26
C LEU A 32 4.68 16.00 -5.73
N VAL A 33 4.77 16.37 -7.00
CA VAL A 33 3.84 17.32 -7.64
C VAL A 33 2.41 16.81 -7.58
N ALA A 34 2.18 15.53 -7.88
CA ALA A 34 0.85 14.94 -7.86
C ALA A 34 0.21 14.97 -6.48
N VAL A 35 0.97 14.64 -5.43
CA VAL A 35 0.50 14.70 -4.03
C VAL A 35 0.13 16.14 -3.65
N GLY A 36 0.94 17.12 -4.06
CA GLY A 36 0.66 18.55 -3.87
C GLY A 36 -0.63 18.99 -4.56
N ILE A 37 -0.82 18.61 -5.84
CA ILE A 37 -2.04 18.91 -6.61
C ILE A 37 -3.29 18.33 -5.93
N ILE A 38 -3.23 17.10 -5.40
CA ILE A 38 -4.35 16.50 -4.66
C ILE A 38 -4.65 17.30 -3.39
N GLY A 39 -3.62 17.69 -2.64
CA GLY A 39 -3.79 18.48 -1.42
C GLY A 39 -4.44 19.84 -1.68
N ASP A 40 -3.92 20.59 -2.65
CA ASP A 40 -4.47 21.88 -3.06
C ASP A 40 -5.91 21.72 -3.59
N GLY A 41 -6.14 20.72 -4.45
CA GLY A 41 -7.45 20.41 -4.99
C GLY A 41 -8.48 20.05 -3.93
N PHE A 42 -8.11 19.25 -2.93
CA PHE A 42 -8.99 18.90 -1.81
C PHE A 42 -9.32 20.10 -0.93
N LYS A 43 -8.34 20.96 -0.65
CA LYS A 43 -8.56 22.21 0.08
C LYS A 43 -9.56 23.12 -0.65
N ILE A 44 -9.44 23.25 -1.97
CA ILE A 44 -10.36 24.04 -2.80
C ILE A 44 -11.76 23.39 -2.84
N ALA A 45 -11.85 22.08 -3.07
CA ALA A 45 -13.12 21.36 -3.18
C ALA A 45 -13.94 21.43 -1.87
N THR A 46 -13.26 21.45 -0.72
CA THR A 46 -13.90 21.55 0.60
C THR A 46 -14.06 23.00 1.09
N GLY A 47 -13.65 23.98 0.29
CA GLY A 47 -13.69 25.40 0.66
C GLY A 47 -12.90 25.73 1.94
N GLY A 48 -11.87 24.93 2.27
CA GLY A 48 -11.09 25.07 3.50
C GLY A 48 -11.77 24.60 4.79
N HIS A 49 -13.01 24.09 4.72
CA HIS A 49 -13.81 23.66 5.88
C HIS A 49 -13.89 22.13 6.00
N ALA A 50 -12.89 21.39 5.51
CA ALA A 50 -12.87 19.93 5.51
C ALA A 50 -13.20 19.34 6.89
N VAL A 51 -12.60 19.85 7.96
CA VAL A 51 -12.84 19.36 9.34
C VAL A 51 -14.33 19.46 9.72
N GLN A 52 -15.01 20.55 9.36
CA GLN A 52 -16.43 20.75 9.68
C GLN A 52 -17.34 19.85 8.83
N LEU A 53 -16.98 19.63 7.56
CA LEU A 53 -17.70 18.73 6.65
C LEU A 53 -17.68 17.28 7.17
N PHE A 54 -16.59 16.88 7.81
CA PHE A 54 -16.39 15.52 8.30
C PHE A 54 -16.82 15.29 9.76
N ASN A 55 -16.92 16.36 10.57
CA ASN A 55 -17.43 16.31 11.95
C ASN A 55 -18.89 15.85 12.05
N PHE A 56 -19.66 15.90 10.96
CA PHE A 56 -21.07 15.53 10.93
C PHE A 56 -21.36 14.14 10.35
N ALA A 57 -20.40 13.44 9.75
CA ALA A 57 -20.76 12.45 8.71
C ALA A 57 -19.93 11.16 8.58
N SER A 58 -18.99 10.83 9.48
CA SER A 58 -17.95 9.86 9.12
C SER A 58 -17.89 8.63 10.01
N ASN A 59 -18.39 7.51 9.49
CA ASN A 59 -18.26 6.20 10.13
C ASN A 59 -16.87 5.59 9.79
N PRO A 60 -16.01 5.27 10.79
CA PRO A 60 -14.68 4.68 10.57
C PRO A 60 -14.71 3.37 9.78
N VAL A 61 -15.78 2.58 9.91
CA VAL A 61 -15.96 1.33 9.16
C VAL A 61 -16.19 1.62 7.68
N VAL A 62 -16.94 2.67 7.35
CA VAL A 62 -17.12 3.11 5.97
C VAL A 62 -15.78 3.58 5.38
N ALA A 63 -14.98 4.32 6.15
CA ALA A 63 -13.64 4.74 5.73
C ALA A 63 -12.71 3.53 5.47
N LEU A 64 -12.73 2.52 6.34
CA LEU A 64 -12.04 1.24 6.12
C LEU A 64 -12.47 0.60 4.79
N ILE A 65 -13.77 0.49 4.55
CA ILE A 65 -14.31 -0.15 3.35
C ILE A 65 -13.92 0.61 2.08
N ILE A 66 -13.95 1.95 2.10
CA ILE A 66 -13.46 2.78 1.00
C ILE A 66 -12.00 2.42 0.69
N GLY A 67 -11.15 2.27 1.71
CA GLY A 67 -9.76 1.85 1.53
C GLY A 67 -9.63 0.47 0.88
N ILE A 68 -10.40 -0.52 1.35
CA ILE A 68 -10.40 -1.90 0.81
C ILE A 68 -10.78 -1.88 -0.67
N VAL A 69 -11.93 -1.27 -0.99
CA VAL A 69 -12.48 -1.26 -2.35
C VAL A 69 -11.60 -0.44 -3.29
N ALA A 70 -11.10 0.71 -2.84
CA ALA A 70 -10.20 1.55 -3.64
C ALA A 70 -8.92 0.78 -4.00
N THR A 71 -8.28 0.13 -3.02
CA THR A 71 -7.07 -0.66 -3.32
C THR A 71 -7.37 -1.89 -4.16
N ALA A 72 -8.46 -2.61 -3.89
CA ALA A 72 -8.84 -3.77 -4.70
C ALA A 72 -9.09 -3.37 -6.16
N SER A 73 -9.74 -2.23 -6.39
CA SER A 73 -10.06 -1.73 -7.73
C SER A 73 -8.82 -1.19 -8.46
N ILE A 74 -7.99 -0.39 -7.78
CA ILE A 74 -6.76 0.18 -8.34
C ILE A 74 -5.64 -0.86 -8.42
N GLN A 75 -5.71 -1.93 -7.62
CA GLN A 75 -4.70 -2.98 -7.49
C GLN A 75 -3.31 -2.48 -7.07
N SER A 76 -3.27 -1.33 -6.39
CA SER A 76 -2.02 -0.71 -5.89
C SER A 76 -2.26 0.03 -4.58
N SER A 77 -1.91 -0.60 -3.46
CA SER A 77 -2.01 0.03 -2.13
C SER A 77 -1.06 1.21 -1.95
N SER A 78 0.13 1.18 -2.56
CA SER A 78 1.03 2.35 -2.60
C SER A 78 0.37 3.56 -3.28
N THR A 79 -0.44 3.33 -4.32
CA THR A 79 -1.19 4.42 -4.97
C THR A 79 -2.26 4.96 -4.04
N VAL A 80 -3.11 4.09 -3.50
CA VAL A 80 -4.20 4.50 -2.60
C VAL A 80 -3.67 5.19 -1.35
N THR A 81 -2.61 4.67 -0.73
CA THR A 81 -1.98 5.31 0.44
C THR A 81 -1.35 6.66 0.10
N SER A 82 -0.75 6.84 -1.08
CA SER A 82 -0.23 8.14 -1.53
C SER A 82 -1.35 9.16 -1.79
N ILE A 83 -2.49 8.69 -2.33
CA ILE A 83 -3.69 9.53 -2.47
C ILE A 83 -4.19 9.96 -1.08
N ILE A 84 -4.29 9.04 -0.12
CA ILE A 84 -4.71 9.36 1.25
C ILE A 84 -3.76 10.36 1.91
N VAL A 85 -2.45 10.21 1.73
CA VAL A 85 -1.45 11.20 2.19
C VAL A 85 -1.72 12.59 1.59
N GLY A 86 -2.01 12.67 0.28
CA GLY A 86 -2.38 13.92 -0.39
C GLY A 86 -3.69 14.51 0.12
N LEU A 87 -4.70 13.69 0.41
CA LEU A 87 -5.96 14.15 0.98
C LEU A 87 -5.79 14.68 2.41
N VAL A 88 -4.97 14.03 3.24
CA VAL A 88 -4.61 14.53 4.58
C VAL A 88 -3.81 15.84 4.50
N ALA A 89 -2.92 15.95 3.51
CA ALA A 89 -2.23 17.21 3.22
C ALA A 89 -3.19 18.35 2.85
N GLY A 90 -4.35 18.03 2.26
CA GLY A 90 -5.43 18.97 1.96
C GLY A 90 -6.38 19.26 3.13
N GLY A 91 -6.27 18.55 4.25
CA GLY A 91 -7.09 18.75 5.45
C GLY A 91 -8.07 17.63 5.76
N MET A 92 -7.97 16.45 5.13
CA MET A 92 -8.73 15.28 5.55
C MET A 92 -8.39 14.90 7.00
N PRO A 93 -9.39 14.71 7.89
CA PRO A 93 -9.14 14.31 9.28
C PRO A 93 -8.46 12.94 9.41
N LEU A 94 -7.56 12.81 10.40
CA LEU A 94 -6.88 11.55 10.69
C LEU A 94 -7.85 10.44 11.13
N SER A 95 -8.94 10.79 11.82
CA SER A 95 -9.99 9.85 12.23
C SER A 95 -10.63 9.08 11.05
N ILE A 96 -10.55 9.64 9.84
CA ILE A 96 -11.04 9.02 8.60
C ILE A 96 -9.88 8.38 7.83
N ALA A 97 -8.75 9.07 7.77
CA ALA A 97 -7.59 8.59 7.03
C ALA A 97 -6.99 7.30 7.62
N ILE A 98 -6.98 7.15 8.95
CA ILE A 98 -6.40 5.99 9.65
C ILE A 98 -7.13 4.68 9.26
N PRO A 99 -8.47 4.56 9.44
CA PRO A 99 -9.19 3.38 8.94
C PRO A 99 -9.03 3.17 7.43
N MET A 100 -9.00 4.26 6.64
CA MET A 100 -8.83 4.16 5.18
C MET A 100 -7.46 3.56 4.79
N ILE A 101 -6.38 3.90 5.50
CA ILE A 101 -5.05 3.30 5.33
C ILE A 101 -5.06 1.81 5.72
N MET A 102 -5.72 1.47 6.84
CA MET A 102 -5.87 0.07 7.25
C MET A 102 -6.58 -0.76 6.17
N GLY A 103 -7.65 -0.20 5.60
CA GLY A 103 -8.40 -0.83 4.52
C GLY A 103 -7.60 -0.93 3.23
N ALA A 104 -6.84 0.12 2.91
CA ALA A 104 -5.95 0.12 1.77
C ALA A 104 -4.89 -1.00 1.85
N ASN A 105 -4.44 -1.35 3.07
CA ASN A 105 -3.51 -2.45 3.26
C ASN A 105 -4.17 -3.82 2.99
N VAL A 106 -5.40 -4.04 3.50
CA VAL A 106 -6.20 -5.25 3.25
C VAL A 106 -6.42 -5.47 1.75
N GLY A 107 -6.80 -4.43 1.00
CA GLY A 107 -7.07 -4.55 -0.44
C GLY A 107 -5.87 -5.00 -1.30
N THR A 108 -4.63 -4.89 -0.80
CA THR A 108 -3.41 -5.28 -1.54
C THR A 108 -3.43 -6.75 -1.99
N SER A 109 -4.06 -7.59 -1.18
CA SER A 109 -4.06 -9.05 -1.33
C SER A 109 -4.79 -9.56 -2.57
N LEU A 110 -5.71 -8.79 -3.16
CA LEU A 110 -6.43 -9.23 -4.37
C LEU A 110 -5.46 -9.61 -5.51
N THR A 111 -4.37 -8.86 -5.65
CA THR A 111 -3.36 -9.11 -6.69
C THR A 111 -2.66 -10.46 -6.52
N SER A 112 -2.35 -10.87 -5.28
CA SER A 112 -1.71 -12.15 -5.00
C SER A 112 -2.64 -13.31 -5.31
N THR A 113 -3.92 -13.17 -4.98
CA THR A 113 -4.94 -14.17 -5.29
C THR A 113 -5.09 -14.35 -6.80
N ILE A 114 -5.11 -13.26 -7.58
CA ILE A 114 -5.14 -13.32 -9.04
C ILE A 114 -3.89 -14.03 -9.59
N VAL A 115 -2.69 -13.72 -9.08
CA VAL A 115 -1.45 -14.41 -9.51
C VAL A 115 -1.53 -15.92 -9.26
N SER A 116 -2.07 -16.34 -8.13
CA SER A 116 -2.19 -17.77 -7.79
C SER A 116 -3.09 -18.56 -8.76
N LEU A 117 -4.03 -17.89 -9.43
CA LEU A 117 -4.89 -18.50 -10.46
C LEU A 117 -4.08 -19.00 -11.67
N GLY A 118 -2.86 -18.50 -11.88
CA GLY A 118 -1.95 -19.03 -12.92
C GLY A 118 -1.65 -20.53 -12.74
N HIS A 119 -1.74 -21.05 -11.52
CA HIS A 119 -1.50 -22.46 -11.20
C HIS A 119 -2.78 -23.30 -11.17
N ILE A 120 -3.96 -22.73 -11.48
CA ILE A 120 -5.26 -23.37 -11.25
C ILE A 120 -5.43 -24.75 -11.90
N ARG A 121 -4.67 -25.02 -12.97
CA ARG A 121 -4.66 -26.28 -13.74
C ARG A 121 -4.05 -27.46 -13.00
N ASN A 122 -3.08 -27.23 -12.11
CA ASN A 122 -2.49 -28.27 -11.28
C ASN A 122 -2.99 -28.11 -9.84
N GLY A 123 -3.71 -29.10 -9.33
CA GLY A 123 -4.34 -29.05 -8.01
C GLY A 123 -3.35 -28.71 -6.88
N ASP A 124 -2.20 -29.37 -6.84
CA ASP A 124 -1.25 -29.23 -5.73
C ASP A 124 -0.44 -27.94 -5.83
N GLU A 125 -0.04 -27.56 -7.04
CA GLU A 125 0.59 -26.25 -7.26
C GLU A 125 -0.37 -25.12 -6.94
N PHE A 126 -1.63 -25.23 -7.39
CA PHE A 126 -2.66 -24.27 -7.07
C PHE A 126 -2.86 -24.13 -5.57
N LYS A 127 -2.95 -25.25 -4.84
CA LYS A 127 -3.11 -25.23 -3.37
C LYS A 127 -1.97 -24.47 -2.71
N ARG A 128 -0.70 -24.76 -3.07
CA ARG A 128 0.47 -24.05 -2.52
C ARG A 128 0.50 -22.58 -2.89
N ALA A 129 0.25 -22.25 -4.16
CA ALA A 129 0.22 -20.86 -4.65
C ALA A 129 -0.91 -20.06 -4.00
N PHE A 130 -2.09 -20.65 -3.88
CA PHE A 130 -3.25 -20.01 -3.27
C PHE A 130 -3.06 -19.81 -1.77
N SER A 131 -2.54 -20.80 -1.03
CA SER A 131 -2.14 -20.65 0.37
C SER A 131 -1.12 -19.50 0.55
N ALA A 132 -0.10 -19.44 -0.31
CA ALA A 132 0.89 -18.38 -0.29
C ALA A 132 0.30 -16.99 -0.57
N ALA A 133 -0.74 -16.91 -1.42
CA ALA A 133 -1.46 -15.68 -1.68
C ALA A 133 -2.35 -15.25 -0.49
N THR A 134 -3.08 -16.18 0.11
CA THR A 134 -4.11 -15.89 1.12
C THR A 134 -3.58 -15.82 2.54
N VAL A 135 -2.37 -16.31 2.84
CA VAL A 135 -1.75 -16.12 4.16
C VAL A 135 -1.47 -14.64 4.44
N HIS A 136 -1.07 -13.91 3.40
CA HIS A 136 -0.92 -12.46 3.45
C HIS A 136 -2.28 -11.79 3.75
N ASP A 137 -3.33 -12.21 3.06
CA ASP A 137 -4.66 -11.64 3.24
C ASP A 137 -5.24 -11.90 4.63
N SER A 138 -5.14 -13.15 5.08
CA SER A 138 -5.60 -13.59 6.39
C SER A 138 -4.90 -12.83 7.52
N PHE A 139 -3.60 -12.54 7.35
CA PHE A 139 -2.85 -11.70 8.28
C PHE A 139 -3.38 -10.26 8.32
N ASN A 140 -3.59 -9.62 7.16
CA ASN A 140 -4.07 -8.24 7.11
C ASN A 140 -5.50 -8.11 7.67
N LEU A 141 -6.38 -9.07 7.37
CA LEU A 141 -7.73 -9.12 7.93
C LEU A 141 -7.70 -9.28 9.46
N LEU A 142 -6.84 -10.17 9.98
CA LEU A 142 -6.65 -10.32 11.42
C LEU A 142 -6.06 -9.06 12.07
N ALA A 143 -5.11 -8.41 11.40
CA ALA A 143 -4.52 -7.15 11.85
C ALA A 143 -5.55 -6.04 11.99
N VAL A 144 -6.43 -5.87 11.00
CA VAL A 144 -7.54 -4.91 11.08
C VAL A 144 -8.54 -5.30 12.17
N ALA A 145 -8.92 -6.57 12.26
CA ALA A 145 -9.88 -7.06 13.26
C ALA A 145 -9.42 -6.79 14.71
N ILE A 146 -8.09 -6.77 14.95
CA ILE A 146 -7.52 -6.49 16.26
C ILE A 146 -7.20 -5.00 16.44
N LEU A 147 -6.45 -4.40 15.52
CA LEU A 147 -5.90 -3.06 15.71
C LEU A 147 -6.90 -1.95 15.44
N LEU A 148 -7.92 -2.14 14.59
CA LEU A 148 -8.91 -1.09 14.36
C LEU A 148 -9.75 -0.81 15.63
N PRO A 149 -10.34 -1.80 16.33
CA PRO A 149 -11.05 -1.53 17.58
C PRO A 149 -10.15 -0.88 18.64
N VAL A 150 -8.90 -1.33 18.75
CA VAL A 150 -7.91 -0.74 19.67
C VAL A 150 -7.62 0.72 19.29
N GLU A 151 -7.51 1.02 17.99
CA GLU A 151 -7.32 2.37 17.49
C GLU A 151 -8.50 3.28 17.79
N LEU A 152 -9.72 2.79 17.62
CA LEU A 152 -10.93 3.56 17.91
C LEU A 152 -11.12 3.86 19.41
N LEU A 153 -10.64 2.96 20.28
CA LEU A 153 -10.80 3.10 21.73
C LEU A 153 -9.66 3.90 22.39
N PHE A 154 -8.42 3.72 21.93
CA PHE A 154 -7.23 4.22 22.63
C PHE A 154 -6.31 5.09 21.75
N SER A 155 -6.53 5.08 20.43
CA SER A 155 -5.74 5.81 19.42
C SER A 155 -4.21 5.64 19.53
N PRO A 156 -3.66 4.43 19.79
CA PRO A 156 -2.22 4.25 19.90
C PRO A 156 -1.46 4.58 18.62
N LEU A 157 -2.02 4.27 17.43
CA LEU A 157 -1.34 4.57 16.17
C LEU A 157 -1.32 6.08 15.95
N GLU A 158 -2.43 6.78 16.16
CA GLU A 158 -2.48 8.23 16.07
C GLU A 158 -1.48 8.91 17.04
N ARG A 159 -1.45 8.48 18.32
CA ARG A 159 -0.56 9.04 19.34
C ARG A 159 0.91 8.81 19.04
N VAL A 160 1.29 7.56 18.75
CA VAL A 160 2.69 7.20 18.47
C VAL A 160 3.15 7.86 17.17
N SER A 161 2.34 7.82 16.11
CA SER A 161 2.69 8.50 14.86
C SER A 161 2.82 10.01 15.03
N GLY A 162 1.95 10.65 15.83
CA GLY A 162 2.01 12.09 16.11
C GLY A 162 3.27 12.50 16.87
N PHE A 163 3.68 11.68 17.85
CA PHE A 163 4.95 11.85 18.56
C PHE A 163 6.14 11.84 17.58
N PHE A 164 6.24 10.81 16.73
CA PHE A 164 7.34 10.71 15.77
C PHE A 164 7.28 11.78 14.68
N ALA A 165 6.09 12.12 14.16
CA ALA A 165 5.92 13.17 13.16
C ALA A 165 6.39 14.54 13.68
N THR A 166 6.11 14.84 14.95
CA THR A 166 6.59 16.06 15.61
C THR A 166 8.10 16.01 15.83
N PHE A 167 8.65 14.87 16.26
CA PHE A 167 10.10 14.68 16.42
C PHE A 167 10.87 14.93 15.11
N PHE A 168 10.38 14.41 13.98
CA PHE A 168 10.98 14.66 12.67
C PHE A 168 10.92 16.14 12.24
N ARG A 169 9.95 16.91 12.75
CA ARG A 169 9.91 18.37 12.55
C ARG A 169 10.90 19.08 13.46
N VAL A 170 11.02 18.68 14.73
CA VAL A 170 11.90 19.33 15.72
C VAL A 170 13.38 19.04 15.43
N GLY A 171 13.72 17.85 14.92
CA GLY A 171 15.09 17.52 14.48
C GLY A 171 15.53 18.28 13.23
N ALA A 172 14.59 18.81 12.45
CA ALA A 172 14.85 19.73 11.33
C ALA A 172 14.88 21.21 11.75
N THR A 173 14.59 21.52 13.03
CA THR A 173 14.58 22.88 13.59
C THR A 173 15.70 23.09 14.61
N ALA A 174 16.87 22.48 14.40
CA ALA A 174 18.11 23.13 14.80
C ALA A 174 18.40 24.24 13.77
N ASP A 175 17.82 25.42 13.99
CA ASP A 175 18.25 26.73 13.48
C ASP A 175 18.52 26.90 11.97
N VAL A 176 17.58 26.54 11.08
CA VAL A 176 17.47 27.25 9.79
C VAL A 176 16.01 27.62 9.52
N PRO A 177 15.63 28.91 9.69
CA PRO A 177 14.36 29.42 9.24
C PRO A 177 14.29 29.33 7.70
N GLY A 178 13.30 28.61 7.17
CA GLY A 178 12.78 28.89 5.84
C GLY A 178 13.27 28.05 4.65
N PHE A 179 14.19 27.08 4.81
CA PHE A 179 14.56 26.22 3.67
C PHE A 179 13.82 24.89 3.69
N ASN A 180 12.67 24.82 3.00
CA ASN A 180 12.05 23.56 2.61
C ASN A 180 12.50 23.24 1.17
N PRO A 181 13.59 22.47 0.98
CA PRO A 181 14.15 22.20 -0.35
C PRO A 181 13.15 21.50 -1.27
N ILE A 182 12.27 20.66 -0.71
CA ILE A 182 11.25 19.94 -1.47
C ILE A 182 10.14 20.88 -1.91
N GLY A 183 9.68 21.75 -1.02
CA GLY A 183 8.67 22.77 -1.34
C GLY A 183 9.14 23.73 -2.41
N PHE A 184 10.40 24.14 -2.38
CA PHE A 184 10.99 24.99 -3.40
C PHE A 184 10.97 24.34 -4.79
N ILE A 185 11.22 23.03 -4.86
CA ILE A 185 11.26 22.26 -6.12
C ILE A 185 9.83 21.98 -6.65
N VAL A 186 8.87 21.73 -5.75
CA VAL A 186 7.51 21.28 -6.11
C VAL A 186 6.55 22.44 -6.38
N LYS A 187 6.62 23.52 -5.60
CA LYS A 187 5.67 24.66 -5.66
C LYS A 187 5.47 25.24 -7.05
N PRO A 188 6.52 25.50 -7.87
CA PRO A 188 6.31 26.08 -9.19
C PRO A 188 5.40 25.24 -10.08
N ALA A 189 5.50 23.91 -9.98
CA ALA A 189 4.68 23.00 -10.76
C ALA A 189 3.24 22.92 -10.24
N THR A 190 3.03 22.89 -8.92
CA THR A 190 1.69 22.86 -8.34
C THR A 190 0.95 24.18 -8.57
N GLU A 191 1.62 25.32 -8.46
CA GLU A 191 1.06 26.65 -8.73
C GLU A 191 0.73 26.85 -10.21
N ALA A 192 1.59 26.38 -11.13
CA ALA A 192 1.29 26.39 -12.56
C ALA A 192 0.03 25.58 -12.87
N PHE A 193 -0.11 24.40 -12.24
CA PHE A 193 -1.31 23.58 -12.40
C PHE A 193 -2.56 24.22 -11.78
N ALA A 194 -2.44 24.82 -10.59
CA ALA A 194 -3.53 25.54 -9.95
C ALA A 194 -4.00 26.75 -10.78
N THR A 195 -3.06 27.46 -11.42
CA THR A 195 -3.38 28.55 -12.36
C THR A 195 -4.19 28.04 -13.53
N PHE A 196 -3.82 26.90 -14.11
CA PHE A 196 -4.62 26.26 -15.16
C PHE A 196 -5.99 25.78 -14.64
N ALA A 197 -6.06 25.24 -13.43
CA ALA A 197 -7.33 24.80 -12.84
C ALA A 197 -8.27 25.97 -12.48
N SER A 198 -7.73 27.19 -12.31
CA SER A 198 -8.51 28.39 -11.95
C SER A 198 -9.51 28.83 -13.03
N TYR A 199 -9.35 28.37 -14.27
CA TYR A 199 -10.35 28.55 -15.33
C TYR A 199 -11.67 27.80 -15.05
N ILE A 200 -11.66 26.85 -14.11
CA ILE A 200 -12.85 26.12 -13.67
C ILE A 200 -13.38 26.80 -12.40
N PRO A 201 -14.67 27.19 -12.34
CA PRO A 201 -15.20 27.90 -11.18
C PRO A 201 -15.48 26.99 -9.98
N GLY A 202 -15.19 27.51 -8.78
CA GLY A 202 -15.62 26.95 -7.49
C GLY A 202 -15.04 25.56 -7.18
N ALA A 203 -15.82 24.72 -6.49
CA ALA A 203 -15.39 23.40 -6.03
C ALA A 203 -15.00 22.43 -7.15
N TRP A 204 -15.50 22.66 -8.37
CA TRP A 204 -15.17 21.84 -9.54
C TRP A 204 -13.69 21.93 -9.95
N SER A 205 -13.04 23.08 -9.73
CA SER A 205 -11.58 23.20 -9.92
C SER A 205 -10.82 22.26 -8.98
N GLY A 206 -11.23 22.21 -7.71
CA GLY A 206 -10.65 21.32 -6.72
C GLY A 206 -10.84 19.84 -7.07
N ILE A 207 -12.06 19.45 -7.47
CA ILE A 207 -12.36 18.08 -7.90
C ILE A 207 -11.52 17.70 -9.14
N PHE A 208 -11.41 18.60 -10.11
CA PHE A 208 -10.57 18.40 -11.30
C PHE A 208 -9.09 18.21 -10.92
N MET A 209 -8.57 19.03 -10.02
CA MET A 209 -7.20 18.91 -9.51
C MET A 209 -6.98 17.56 -8.82
N ILE A 210 -7.88 17.13 -7.93
CA ILE A 210 -7.80 15.80 -7.30
C ILE A 210 -7.75 14.71 -8.35
N PHE A 211 -8.65 14.74 -9.35
CA PHE A 211 -8.70 13.73 -10.40
C PHE A 211 -7.42 13.71 -11.25
N ALA A 212 -6.92 14.87 -11.67
CA ALA A 212 -5.67 14.99 -12.42
C ALA A 212 -4.46 14.51 -11.61
N GLY A 213 -4.40 14.86 -10.32
CA GLY A 213 -3.38 14.38 -9.39
C GLY A 213 -3.43 12.86 -9.23
N ILE A 214 -4.62 12.25 -9.07
CA ILE A 214 -4.78 10.80 -9.02
C ILE A 214 -4.27 10.12 -10.30
N LEU A 215 -4.63 10.64 -11.47
CA LEU A 215 -4.14 10.11 -12.76
C LEU A 215 -2.61 10.22 -12.87
N LEU A 216 -2.03 11.32 -12.39
CA LEU A 216 -0.58 11.50 -12.36
C LEU A 216 0.09 10.52 -11.39
N ILE A 217 -0.45 10.33 -10.17
CA ILE A 217 0.04 9.30 -9.22
C ILE A 217 0.01 7.91 -9.87
N LEU A 218 -1.11 7.54 -10.50
CA LEU A 218 -1.25 6.24 -11.18
C LEU A 218 -0.21 6.06 -12.29
N PHE A 219 -0.03 7.08 -13.14
CA PHE A 219 0.98 7.07 -14.19
C PHE A 219 2.40 6.92 -13.61
N VAL A 220 2.72 7.69 -12.58
CA VAL A 220 4.04 7.74 -11.96
C VAL A 220 4.38 6.42 -11.27
N ILE A 221 3.51 5.93 -10.38
CA ILE A 221 3.77 4.69 -9.63
C ILE A 221 3.88 3.49 -10.59
N LYS A 222 3.02 3.42 -11.62
CA LYS A 222 3.11 2.38 -12.65
C LYS A 222 4.42 2.46 -13.43
N SER A 223 4.89 3.67 -13.73
CA SER A 223 6.15 3.89 -14.45
C SER A 223 7.37 3.55 -13.59
N ILE A 224 7.39 3.97 -12.32
CA ILE A 224 8.43 3.62 -11.34
C ILE A 224 8.52 2.10 -11.22
N GLY A 225 7.38 1.43 -11.00
CA GLY A 225 7.32 -0.02 -10.91
C GLY A 225 7.86 -0.71 -12.17
N LYS A 226 7.52 -0.22 -13.37
CA LYS A 226 8.02 -0.77 -14.64
C LYS A 226 9.53 -0.61 -14.80
N VAL A 227 10.08 0.55 -14.45
CA VAL A 227 11.53 0.82 -14.53
C VAL A 227 12.28 -0.01 -13.51
N LEU A 228 11.89 0.05 -12.24
CA LEU A 228 12.55 -0.69 -11.17
C LEU A 228 12.45 -2.20 -11.37
N LYS A 229 11.32 -2.72 -11.86
CA LYS A 229 11.19 -4.14 -12.22
C LYS A 229 12.26 -4.56 -13.23
N LYS A 230 12.49 -3.77 -14.29
CA LYS A 230 13.51 -4.08 -15.31
C LYS A 230 14.95 -4.05 -14.77
N VAL A 231 15.23 -3.30 -13.72
CA VAL A 231 16.58 -3.18 -13.14
C VAL A 231 16.78 -4.18 -11.99
N MET A 232 15.74 -4.43 -11.19
CA MET A 232 15.86 -5.07 -9.87
C MET A 232 15.41 -6.53 -9.82
N VAL A 233 14.59 -7.04 -10.75
CA VAL A 233 14.03 -8.41 -10.61
C VAL A 233 15.09 -9.49 -10.48
N GLY A 234 16.16 -9.47 -11.28
CA GLY A 234 17.24 -10.46 -11.18
C GLY A 234 17.96 -10.41 -9.83
N ARG A 235 18.24 -9.21 -9.33
CA ARG A 235 18.84 -9.02 -7.99
C ARG A 235 17.87 -9.43 -6.87
N ALA A 236 16.59 -9.11 -7.02
CA ALA A 236 15.54 -9.49 -6.07
C ALA A 236 15.42 -11.01 -5.95
N LEU A 237 15.45 -11.75 -7.07
CA LEU A 237 15.47 -13.22 -7.06
C LEU A 237 16.72 -13.78 -6.36
N GLN A 238 17.89 -13.20 -6.61
CA GLN A 238 19.12 -13.61 -5.93
C GLN A 238 19.07 -13.37 -4.41
N ILE A 239 18.57 -12.20 -3.98
CA ILE A 239 18.37 -11.90 -2.56
C ILE A 239 17.40 -12.90 -1.96
N MET A 240 16.27 -13.14 -2.62
CA MET A 240 15.22 -14.06 -2.19
C MET A 240 15.78 -15.47 -1.93
N HIS A 241 16.48 -16.06 -2.91
CA HIS A 241 17.06 -17.40 -2.77
C HIS A 241 18.12 -17.51 -1.67
N ARG A 242 18.89 -16.43 -1.41
CA ARG A 242 19.93 -16.43 -0.39
C ARG A 242 19.38 -16.23 1.03
N THR A 243 18.23 -15.59 1.17
CA THR A 243 17.74 -15.09 2.47
C THR A 243 16.49 -15.81 2.96
N ILE A 244 15.62 -16.29 2.07
CA ILE A 244 14.45 -17.08 2.47
C ILE A 244 14.92 -18.44 3.00
N GLY A 245 14.37 -18.84 4.15
CA GLY A 245 14.66 -20.14 4.78
C GLY A 245 15.69 -20.09 5.91
N ARG A 246 16.38 -18.96 6.13
CA ARG A 246 17.32 -18.77 7.26
C ARG A 246 16.64 -18.48 8.60
N GLY A 247 15.32 -18.30 8.59
CA GLY A 247 14.50 -18.02 9.77
C GLY A 247 13.52 -16.87 9.53
N PRO A 248 12.58 -16.64 10.47
CA PRO A 248 11.51 -15.66 10.30
C PRO A 248 11.98 -14.22 10.09
N ILE A 249 12.96 -13.75 10.88
CA ILE A 249 13.47 -12.38 10.81
C ILE A 249 14.14 -12.13 9.44
N SER A 250 14.91 -13.10 8.94
CA SER A 250 15.49 -13.03 7.59
C SER A 250 14.42 -13.01 6.51
N GLY A 251 13.31 -13.73 6.69
CA GLY A 251 12.16 -13.70 5.79
C GLY A 251 11.52 -12.31 5.73
N ILE A 252 11.22 -11.72 6.88
CA ILE A 252 10.66 -10.37 7.00
C ILE A 252 11.62 -9.34 6.39
N GLY A 253 12.91 -9.39 6.74
CA GLY A 253 13.91 -8.50 6.17
C GLY A 253 14.01 -8.61 4.64
N ALA A 254 14.01 -9.84 4.10
CA ALA A 254 14.07 -10.08 2.66
C ALA A 254 12.86 -9.52 1.93
N GLY A 255 11.65 -9.79 2.44
CA GLY A 255 10.40 -9.27 1.87
C GLY A 255 10.35 -7.74 1.86
N GLY A 256 10.79 -7.12 2.96
CA GLY A 256 10.89 -5.67 3.10
C GLY A 256 11.86 -5.07 2.10
N ILE A 257 13.10 -5.56 2.07
CA ILE A 257 14.13 -5.08 1.15
C ILE A 257 13.70 -5.24 -0.31
N ILE A 258 13.18 -6.41 -0.69
CA ILE A 258 12.75 -6.65 -2.07
C ILE A 258 11.61 -5.71 -2.46
N THR A 259 10.65 -5.49 -1.56
CA THR A 259 9.53 -4.58 -1.84
C THR A 259 9.98 -3.12 -1.91
N ILE A 260 10.93 -2.70 -1.08
CA ILE A 260 11.54 -1.37 -1.17
C ILE A 260 12.30 -1.19 -2.50
N LEU A 261 13.05 -2.20 -2.92
CA LEU A 261 13.82 -2.14 -4.18
C LEU A 261 12.92 -2.11 -5.42
N VAL A 262 11.82 -2.87 -5.40
CA VAL A 262 10.90 -3.00 -6.53
C VAL A 262 9.77 -1.95 -6.49
N GLN A 263 9.52 -1.34 -5.32
CA GLN A 263 8.43 -0.38 -5.04
C GLN A 263 7.03 -0.90 -5.38
N SER A 264 6.83 -2.21 -5.40
CA SER A 264 5.55 -2.82 -5.76
C SER A 264 5.37 -4.15 -5.03
N SER A 265 4.45 -4.16 -4.06
CA SER A 265 4.05 -5.37 -3.34
C SER A 265 3.50 -6.43 -4.29
N SER A 266 2.67 -6.05 -5.27
CA SER A 266 2.14 -6.97 -6.29
C SER A 266 3.26 -7.59 -7.14
N THR A 267 4.33 -6.87 -7.44
CA THR A 267 5.51 -7.44 -8.12
C THR A 267 6.29 -8.38 -7.20
N THR A 268 6.51 -8.01 -5.94
CA THR A 268 7.13 -8.90 -4.94
C THR A 268 6.32 -10.20 -4.80
N THR A 269 5.00 -10.09 -4.76
CA THR A 269 4.12 -11.25 -4.64
C THR A 269 4.09 -12.09 -5.91
N ALA A 270 4.17 -11.47 -7.09
CA ALA A 270 4.30 -12.15 -8.38
C ALA A 270 5.61 -12.95 -8.51
N LEU A 271 6.62 -12.67 -7.68
CA LEU A 271 7.83 -13.51 -7.58
C LEU A 271 7.58 -14.69 -6.63
N ILE A 272 7.09 -14.45 -5.42
CA ILE A 272 7.04 -15.49 -4.38
C ILE A 272 5.91 -16.51 -4.57
N VAL A 273 4.73 -16.09 -5.06
CA VAL A 273 3.55 -16.98 -5.18
C VAL A 273 3.81 -18.10 -6.19
N PRO A 274 4.35 -17.84 -7.40
CA PRO A 274 4.67 -18.93 -8.32
C PRO A 274 5.75 -19.87 -7.79
N MET A 275 6.72 -19.35 -7.05
CA MET A 275 7.77 -20.17 -6.44
C MET A 275 7.19 -21.09 -5.35
N ALA A 276 6.24 -20.60 -4.56
CA ALA A 276 5.49 -21.44 -3.63
C ALA A 276 4.64 -22.48 -4.36
N GLY A 277 3.95 -22.08 -5.44
CA GLY A 277 3.21 -22.97 -6.33
C GLY A 277 4.08 -24.12 -6.84
N ASN A 278 5.28 -23.81 -7.33
CA ASN A 278 6.26 -24.79 -7.81
C ASN A 278 6.96 -25.57 -6.69
N GLY A 279 6.61 -25.35 -5.42
CA GLY A 279 7.16 -26.07 -4.27
C GLY A 279 8.58 -25.65 -3.87
N ILE A 280 9.11 -24.55 -4.43
CA ILE A 280 10.43 -24.02 -4.10
C ILE A 280 10.44 -23.47 -2.67
N PHE A 281 9.34 -22.86 -2.24
CA PHE A 281 9.18 -22.33 -0.89
C PHE A 281 7.92 -22.86 -0.22
N THR A 282 8.06 -23.20 1.06
CA THR A 282 6.95 -23.62 1.92
C THR A 282 6.12 -22.43 2.39
N LEU A 283 4.87 -22.65 2.77
CA LEU A 283 4.01 -21.61 3.32
C LEU A 283 4.63 -20.91 4.54
N ARG A 284 5.31 -21.66 5.40
CA ARG A 284 6.02 -21.15 6.59
C ARG A 284 7.20 -20.24 6.24
N GLN A 285 7.79 -20.37 5.06
CA GLN A 285 8.83 -19.49 4.54
C GLN A 285 8.24 -18.25 3.86
N VAL A 286 7.14 -18.43 3.12
CA VAL A 286 6.44 -17.34 2.43
C VAL A 286 5.78 -16.38 3.42
N TYR A 287 5.21 -16.89 4.50
CA TYR A 287 4.49 -16.07 5.48
C TYR A 287 5.33 -14.90 6.02
N PRO A 288 6.48 -15.10 6.71
CA PRO A 288 7.31 -13.99 7.16
C PRO A 288 7.81 -13.10 6.01
N PHE A 289 8.03 -13.66 4.82
CA PHE A 289 8.39 -12.88 3.63
C PHE A 289 7.29 -11.89 3.22
N THR A 290 6.03 -12.32 3.21
CA THR A 290 4.90 -11.43 2.89
C THR A 290 4.72 -10.32 3.93
N LEU A 291 4.95 -10.60 5.22
CA LEU A 291 4.95 -9.60 6.28
C LEU A 291 6.01 -8.52 6.06
N GLY A 292 7.21 -8.95 5.66
CA GLY A 292 8.25 -8.06 5.21
C GLY A 292 7.81 -7.14 4.08
N GLY A 293 7.14 -7.69 3.07
CA GLY A 293 6.65 -6.92 1.93
C GLY A 293 5.66 -5.82 2.33
N ASN A 294 4.80 -6.08 3.32
CA ASN A 294 3.88 -5.08 3.84
C ASN A 294 4.62 -3.93 4.49
N LEU A 295 5.62 -4.24 5.32
CA LEU A 295 6.49 -3.23 5.91
C LEU A 295 7.21 -2.41 4.83
N GLY A 296 7.73 -3.06 3.79
CA GLY A 296 8.41 -2.39 2.69
C GLY A 296 7.53 -1.44 1.88
N THR A 297 6.24 -1.75 1.72
CA THR A 297 5.26 -0.93 0.98
C THR A 297 5.03 0.43 1.66
N THR A 298 5.23 0.51 2.97
CA THR A 298 5.03 1.75 3.74
C THR A 298 6.04 2.86 3.37
N VAL A 299 7.19 2.51 2.80
CA VAL A 299 8.18 3.47 2.31
C VAL A 299 7.60 4.38 1.23
N THR A 300 6.69 3.90 0.37
CA THR A 300 6.08 4.77 -0.65
C THR A 300 5.23 5.86 -0.01
N ALA A 301 4.49 5.56 1.06
CA ALA A 301 3.70 6.56 1.79
C ALA A 301 4.61 7.57 2.50
N LEU A 302 5.74 7.14 3.06
CA LEU A 302 6.74 8.04 3.65
C LEU A 302 7.35 8.98 2.59
N LEU A 303 7.68 8.46 1.40
CA LEU A 303 8.15 9.29 0.29
C LEU A 303 7.07 10.31 -0.14
N ALA A 304 5.82 9.89 -0.26
CA ALA A 304 4.70 10.77 -0.55
C ALA A 304 4.52 11.84 0.54
N ALA A 305 4.70 11.52 1.82
CA ALA A 305 4.54 12.48 2.90
C ALA A 305 5.68 13.50 2.98
N VAL A 306 6.92 13.08 2.74
CA VAL A 306 8.08 13.97 2.65
C VAL A 306 7.95 14.96 1.48
N SER A 307 7.09 14.64 0.50
CA SER A 307 6.73 15.53 -0.61
C SER A 307 5.86 16.72 -0.20
N VAL A 308 5.15 16.59 0.92
CA VAL A 308 4.14 17.55 1.35
C VAL A 308 4.78 18.71 2.08
N THR A 309 4.33 19.93 1.78
CA THR A 309 4.82 21.14 2.43
C THR A 309 3.69 21.99 3.00
N GLY A 310 4.03 22.93 3.87
CA GLY A 310 3.06 23.81 4.52
C GLY A 310 2.55 23.31 5.88
N PRO A 311 1.49 23.95 6.43
CA PRO A 311 1.04 23.70 7.79
C PRO A 311 0.62 22.26 8.08
N LEU A 312 0.08 21.56 7.05
CA LEU A 312 -0.45 20.22 7.16
C LEU A 312 0.58 19.12 6.83
N ALA A 313 1.85 19.48 6.55
CA ALA A 313 2.90 18.52 6.26
C ALA A 313 3.15 17.52 7.42
N VAL A 314 2.98 17.96 8.66
CA VAL A 314 3.10 17.07 9.84
C VAL A 314 2.01 16.02 9.83
N LEU A 315 0.78 16.39 9.45
CA LEU A 315 -0.33 15.43 9.38
C LEU A 315 -0.13 14.42 8.24
N ALA A 316 0.40 14.87 7.10
CA ALA A 316 0.77 13.99 5.99
C ALA A 316 1.87 12.98 6.40
N LEU A 317 2.89 13.43 7.13
CA LEU A 317 3.91 12.54 7.71
C LEU A 317 3.32 11.61 8.77
N GLN A 318 2.43 12.13 9.62
CA GLN A 318 1.76 11.35 10.65
C GLN A 318 0.96 10.20 10.03
N ILE A 319 0.15 10.44 8.99
CA ILE A 319 -0.62 9.36 8.36
C ILE A 319 0.28 8.33 7.64
N ALA A 320 1.42 8.75 7.07
CA ALA A 320 2.40 7.82 6.53
C ALA A 320 3.07 6.97 7.62
N LEU A 321 3.35 7.57 8.79
CA LEU A 321 3.84 6.86 9.97
C LEU A 321 2.78 5.94 10.58
N VAL A 322 1.49 6.31 10.55
CA VAL A 322 0.40 5.38 10.90
C VAL A 322 0.47 4.13 10.04
N HIS A 323 0.67 4.28 8.72
CA HIS A 323 0.80 3.13 7.83
C HIS A 323 1.99 2.23 8.22
N LEU A 324 3.13 2.83 8.57
CA LEU A 324 4.32 2.12 9.08
C LEU A 324 4.02 1.38 10.39
N PHE A 325 3.50 2.10 11.40
CA PHE A 325 3.25 1.55 12.72
C PHE A 325 2.12 0.51 12.73
N PHE A 326 1.08 0.67 11.91
CA PHE A 326 0.05 -0.35 11.74
C PHE A 326 0.66 -1.68 11.32
N ASN A 327 1.51 -1.68 10.29
CA ASN A 327 2.18 -2.87 9.81
C ASN A 327 3.18 -3.43 10.83
N LEU A 328 3.97 -2.56 11.44
CA LEU A 328 4.96 -2.97 12.44
C LEU A 328 4.30 -3.59 13.68
N PHE A 329 3.29 -2.93 14.24
CA PHE A 329 2.56 -3.41 15.42
C PHE A 329 1.76 -4.67 15.11
N ALA A 330 1.17 -4.78 13.92
CA ALA A 330 0.52 -6.02 13.49
C ALA A 330 1.52 -7.18 13.47
N ILE A 331 2.73 -6.98 12.92
CA ILE A 331 3.77 -8.02 12.90
C ILE A 331 4.19 -8.38 14.33
N ILE A 332 4.49 -7.37 15.16
CA ILE A 332 4.91 -7.61 16.55
C ILE A 332 3.83 -8.37 17.32
N LEU A 333 2.57 -7.94 17.21
CA LEU A 333 1.46 -8.52 17.97
C LEU A 333 1.10 -9.93 17.46
N ILE A 334 0.81 -10.07 16.18
CA ILE A 334 0.30 -11.33 15.61
C ILE A 334 1.41 -12.35 15.45
N TYR A 335 2.61 -11.96 14.97
CA TYR A 335 3.65 -12.93 14.66
C TYR A 335 4.45 -13.38 15.89
N SER A 336 4.56 -12.55 16.93
CA SER A 336 5.28 -12.92 18.16
C SER A 336 4.47 -13.84 19.08
N ILE A 337 3.14 -13.72 19.05
CA ILE A 337 2.24 -14.55 19.85
C ILE A 337 1.94 -15.85 19.10
N PRO A 338 2.36 -17.03 19.58
CA PRO A 338 2.27 -18.29 18.81
C PRO A 338 0.86 -18.62 18.31
N PHE A 339 -0.15 -18.46 19.17
CA PHE A 339 -1.55 -18.69 18.81
C PHE A 339 -2.02 -17.76 17.67
N LEU A 340 -1.71 -16.46 17.75
CA LEU A 340 -2.10 -15.52 16.70
C LEU A 340 -1.34 -15.76 15.39
N ARG A 341 -0.07 -16.16 15.49
CA ARG A 341 0.78 -16.45 14.33
C ARG A 341 0.23 -17.59 13.49
N ASP A 342 -0.34 -18.61 14.13
CA ASP A 342 -0.85 -19.80 13.44
C ASP A 342 -2.23 -19.57 12.78
N ILE A 343 -2.99 -18.55 13.18
CA ILE A 343 -4.32 -18.23 12.62
C ILE A 343 -4.24 -17.95 11.09
N PRO A 344 -3.39 -17.03 10.58
CA PRO A 344 -3.31 -16.78 9.13
C PRO A 344 -2.90 -18.01 8.32
N VAL A 345 -2.02 -18.84 8.87
CA VAL A 345 -1.57 -20.09 8.23
C VAL A 345 -2.73 -21.08 8.15
N PHE A 346 -3.45 -21.27 9.26
CA PHE A 346 -4.63 -22.13 9.32
C PHE A 346 -5.72 -21.69 8.34
N ILE A 347 -6.05 -20.39 8.30
CA ILE A 347 -7.06 -19.87 7.36
C ILE A 347 -6.62 -20.14 5.91
N ALA A 348 -5.35 -19.87 5.58
CA ALA A 348 -4.82 -20.04 4.23
C ALA A 348 -4.79 -21.51 3.77
N GLU A 349 -4.42 -22.46 4.64
CA GLU A 349 -4.40 -23.90 4.31
C GLU A 349 -5.79 -24.49 4.15
N ASN A 350 -6.74 -24.09 5.00
CA ASN A 350 -8.12 -24.53 4.88
C ASN A 350 -8.76 -23.96 3.63
N LEU A 351 -8.66 -22.65 3.42
CA LEU A 351 -9.23 -21.98 2.27
C LEU A 351 -8.66 -22.53 0.95
N SER A 352 -7.35 -22.76 0.87
CA SER A 352 -6.74 -23.35 -0.33
C SER A 352 -7.16 -24.80 -0.56
N SER A 353 -7.40 -25.57 0.50
CA SER A 353 -7.94 -26.93 0.40
C SER A 353 -9.38 -26.92 -0.12
N LEU A 354 -10.23 -26.00 0.34
CA LEU A 354 -11.58 -25.80 -0.20
C LEU A 354 -11.53 -25.38 -1.67
N ALA A 355 -10.71 -24.38 -1.98
CA ALA A 355 -10.52 -23.86 -3.34
C ALA A 355 -9.95 -24.92 -4.30
N GLN A 356 -9.08 -25.81 -3.83
CA GLN A 356 -8.56 -26.94 -4.61
C GLN A 356 -9.68 -27.91 -4.99
N ARG A 357 -10.59 -28.23 -4.06
CA ARG A 357 -11.74 -29.12 -4.28
C ARG A 357 -12.79 -28.50 -5.21
N ARG A 358 -13.12 -27.23 -5.02
CA ARG A 358 -14.05 -26.50 -5.88
C ARG A 358 -13.55 -25.09 -6.15
N LYS A 359 -13.24 -24.82 -7.42
CA LYS A 359 -12.70 -23.52 -7.86
C LYS A 359 -13.65 -22.35 -7.62
N VAL A 360 -14.96 -22.60 -7.47
CA VAL A 360 -15.96 -21.57 -7.14
C VAL A 360 -15.64 -20.83 -5.84
N TYR A 361 -15.02 -21.50 -4.85
CA TYR A 361 -14.66 -20.87 -3.59
C TYR A 361 -13.61 -19.76 -3.76
N VAL A 362 -12.83 -19.77 -4.84
CA VAL A 362 -11.91 -18.67 -5.15
C VAL A 362 -12.68 -17.40 -5.48
N PHE A 363 -13.70 -17.51 -6.33
CA PHE A 363 -14.53 -16.36 -6.71
C PHE A 363 -15.35 -15.87 -5.51
N VAL A 364 -15.95 -16.79 -4.74
CA VAL A 364 -16.68 -16.44 -3.52
C VAL A 364 -15.76 -15.71 -2.53
N TYR A 365 -14.52 -16.17 -2.37
CA TYR A 365 -13.55 -15.50 -1.51
C TYR A 365 -13.19 -14.11 -2.02
N ILE A 366 -12.77 -13.98 -3.29
CA ILE A 366 -12.37 -12.71 -3.89
C ILE A 366 -13.51 -11.69 -3.83
N PHE A 367 -14.68 -12.05 -4.36
CA PHE A 367 -15.81 -11.12 -4.38
C PHE A 367 -16.35 -10.89 -2.98
N GLY A 368 -16.39 -11.92 -2.12
CA GLY A 368 -16.84 -11.84 -0.74
C GLY A 368 -15.99 -10.89 0.10
N VAL A 369 -14.67 -11.07 0.12
CA VAL A 369 -13.76 -10.30 0.97
C VAL A 369 -13.54 -8.87 0.48
N PHE A 370 -13.37 -8.67 -0.84
CA PHE A 370 -12.95 -7.36 -1.36
C PHE A 370 -14.10 -6.45 -1.81
N PHE A 371 -15.30 -7.00 -2.06
CA PHE A 371 -16.41 -6.23 -2.63
C PHE A 371 -17.72 -6.46 -1.87
N VAL A 372 -18.29 -7.67 -1.92
CA VAL A 372 -19.63 -7.98 -1.39
C VAL A 372 -19.70 -7.77 0.11
N GLY A 373 -18.81 -8.37 0.91
CA GLY A 373 -18.79 -8.21 2.36
C GLY A 373 -18.65 -6.75 2.79
N PRO A 374 -17.61 -6.03 2.33
CA PRO A 374 -17.44 -4.61 2.61
C PRO A 374 -18.66 -3.77 2.19
N LEU A 375 -19.17 -3.92 0.96
CA LEU A 375 -20.31 -3.12 0.49
C LEU A 375 -21.62 -3.47 1.21
N SER A 376 -21.80 -4.72 1.64
CA SER A 376 -22.94 -5.14 2.45
C SER A 376 -22.94 -4.48 3.82
N ILE A 377 -21.76 -4.32 4.44
CA ILE A 377 -21.63 -3.59 5.70
C ILE A 377 -22.04 -2.13 5.52
N ILE A 378 -21.64 -1.45 4.43
CA ILE A 378 -22.12 -0.09 4.13
C ILE A 378 -23.65 -0.04 4.02
N ALA A 379 -24.24 -0.99 3.30
CA ALA A 379 -25.69 -1.05 3.13
C ALA A 379 -26.40 -1.21 4.48
N LEU A 380 -25.88 -2.09 5.35
CA LEU A 380 -26.42 -2.29 6.71
C LEU A 380 -26.26 -1.06 7.59
N THR A 381 -25.08 -0.43 7.60
CA THR A 381 -24.83 0.81 8.36
C THR A 381 -25.82 1.91 7.97
N ARG A 382 -26.09 2.09 6.67
CA ARG A 382 -27.10 3.05 6.19
C ARG A 382 -28.52 2.68 6.60
N LEU A 383 -28.89 1.39 6.56
CA LEU A 383 -30.21 0.93 6.97
C LEU A 383 -30.45 1.08 8.47
N MET A 384 -29.40 0.97 9.29
CA MET A 384 -29.46 1.10 10.74
C MET A 384 -29.35 2.55 11.24
N GLY A 385 -29.14 3.53 10.35
CA GLY A 385 -29.00 4.94 10.71
C GLY A 385 -27.72 5.26 11.50
N MET A 386 -26.66 4.47 11.31
CA MET A 386 -25.36 4.56 12.01
C MET A 386 -24.24 5.12 11.12
#